data_AF-A0A8B9R7B2-F1
#
_entry.id   AF-A0A8B9R7B2-F1
#
_cell.length_a   1.000
_cell.length_b   1.000
_cell.length_c   1.000
_cell.angle_alpha   90.00
_cell.angle_beta   90.00
_cell.angle_gamma   90.00
#
_symmetry.space_group_name_H-M   'P 1'
#
loop_
_entity.id
_entity.type
_entity.pdbx_description
1 polymer ?
#
loop_
_entity_poly.entity_id
_entity_poly.type
_entity_poly.pdbx_seq_one_letter_code
_entity_poly.pdbx_strand_id
1 'polypeptide(L)'
;MTEQKESEDRKWRNITGADLKRMCPQQRARHLAYAEPSKEAKGWMAASRQWVHARLAQQKAERNPQRVLDSKLHQDELIGQLKATEARNRIRQMRQQYHNLKAQEINLMISCQPSAQSAVRLELLLQAQEKKNKKTNISDGLDQLQRQRVEEILEDEKGLTIIRG
;
A
#
# COMPACT_ATOMS: atom_id res chain seq x y z
N MET A 1 23.19 25.21 56.55
CA MET A 1 23.09 25.68 55.14
C MET A 1 21.81 25.21 54.41
N THR A 2 21.02 24.30 54.98
CA THR A 2 19.78 23.79 54.39
C THR A 2 18.56 24.66 54.68
N GLU A 3 18.50 25.31 55.85
CA GLU A 3 17.35 26.11 56.30
C GLU A 3 17.11 27.39 55.48
N GLN A 4 18.18 28.05 55.01
CA GLN A 4 18.06 29.26 54.19
C GLN A 4 17.50 28.95 52.80
N LYS A 5 17.89 27.80 52.21
CA LYS A 5 17.39 27.35 50.92
C LYS A 5 15.90 27.00 50.96
N GLU A 6 15.47 26.30 52.02
CA GLU A 6 14.04 26.03 52.22
C GLU A 6 13.20 27.29 52.45
N SER A 7 13.77 28.28 53.16
CA SER A 7 13.10 29.56 53.42
C SER A 7 12.88 30.36 52.14
N GLU A 8 13.90 30.43 51.28
CA GLU A 8 13.77 31.07 49.97
C GLU A 8 12.75 30.33 49.09
N ASP A 9 12.82 29.00 49.00
CA ASP A 9 11.87 28.19 48.22
C ASP A 9 10.41 28.35 48.68
N ARG A 10 10.16 28.55 49.98
CA ARG A 10 8.82 28.88 50.51
C ARG A 10 8.36 30.29 50.11
N LYS A 11 9.28 31.25 50.02
CA LYS A 11 8.98 32.63 49.60
C LYS A 11 8.59 32.69 48.12
N TRP A 12 9.21 31.90 47.25
CA TRP A 12 8.85 31.80 45.82
C TRP A 12 7.48 31.17 45.57
N ARG A 13 7.03 30.28 46.47
CA ARG A 13 5.70 29.64 46.40
C ARG A 13 4.53 30.58 46.74
N ASN A 14 4.76 31.62 47.54
CA ASN A 14 3.72 32.51 48.07
C ASN A 14 3.92 33.98 47.66
N ILE A 15 4.25 34.23 46.39
CA ILE A 15 4.39 35.58 45.84
C ILE A 15 3.00 36.20 45.63
N THR A 16 2.78 37.38 46.21
CA THR A 16 1.49 38.09 46.09
C THR A 16 1.43 38.89 44.78
N GLY A 17 0.22 39.18 44.27
CA GLY A 17 0.03 39.97 43.04
C GLY A 17 0.70 41.35 43.04
N ALA A 18 0.90 41.95 44.23
CA ALA A 18 1.66 43.20 44.41
C ALA A 18 3.17 43.00 44.19
N ASP A 19 3.73 41.87 44.61
CA ASP A 19 5.15 41.56 44.44
C ASP A 19 5.48 41.22 42.98
N LEU A 20 4.57 40.50 42.31
CA LEU A 20 4.62 40.29 40.85
C LEU A 20 4.68 41.62 40.10
N LYS A 21 3.87 42.62 40.51
CA LYS A 21 3.84 43.96 39.90
C LYS A 21 5.16 44.73 40.05
N ARG A 22 5.92 44.47 41.12
CA ARG A 22 7.22 45.11 41.40
C ARG A 22 8.39 44.47 40.67
N MET A 23 8.25 43.23 40.18
CA MET A 23 9.29 42.55 39.41
C MET A 23 9.47 43.14 38.01
N CYS A 24 10.68 43.08 37.47
CA CYS A 24 10.91 43.41 36.07
C CYS A 24 10.20 42.39 35.15
N PRO A 25 9.86 42.76 33.90
CA PRO A 25 9.10 41.89 32.99
C PRO A 25 9.71 40.50 32.79
N GLN A 26 11.05 40.41 32.71
CA GLN A 26 11.76 39.13 32.54
C GLN A 26 11.65 38.23 33.77
N GLN A 27 11.73 38.79 34.99
CA GLN A 27 11.55 38.04 36.24
C GLN A 27 10.11 37.56 36.40
N ARG A 28 9.13 38.40 36.04
CA ARG A 28 7.71 38.03 36.06
C ARG A 28 7.41 36.90 35.08
N ALA A 29 7.93 36.98 33.86
CA ALA A 29 7.76 35.91 32.86
C ALA A 29 8.36 34.59 33.33
N ARG A 30 9.57 34.61 33.91
CA ARG A 30 10.21 33.43 34.50
C ARG A 30 9.38 32.84 35.63
N HIS A 31 8.86 33.68 36.54
CA HIS A 31 8.02 33.20 37.64
C HIS A 31 6.73 32.56 37.13
N LEU A 32 5.98 33.22 36.23
CA LEU A 32 4.71 32.69 35.71
C LEU A 32 4.88 31.41 34.89
N ALA A 33 6.03 31.20 34.25
CA ALA A 33 6.31 29.98 33.49
C ALA A 33 6.43 28.72 34.37
N TYR A 34 6.87 28.89 35.63
CA TYR A 34 7.08 27.79 36.57
C TYR A 34 6.13 27.82 37.77
N ALA A 35 5.33 28.87 37.91
CA ALA A 35 4.33 28.98 38.95
C ALA A 35 3.24 27.93 38.76
N GLU A 36 2.77 27.37 39.88
CA GLU A 36 1.66 26.45 39.83
C GLU A 36 0.39 27.15 39.30
N PRO A 37 -0.32 26.54 38.34
CA PRO A 37 -1.57 27.10 37.83
C PRO A 37 -2.60 27.28 38.94
N SER A 38 -3.45 28.30 38.80
CA SER A 38 -4.53 28.57 39.76
C SER A 38 -5.47 27.36 39.90
N LYS A 39 -6.21 27.26 41.01
CA LYS A 39 -7.17 26.17 41.23
C LYS A 39 -8.20 26.07 40.10
N GLU A 40 -8.67 27.20 39.58
CA GLU A 40 -9.56 27.26 38.42
C GLU A 40 -8.88 26.74 37.16
N ALA A 41 -7.66 27.18 36.85
CA ALA A 41 -6.90 26.69 35.70
C ALA A 41 -6.64 25.18 35.78
N LYS A 42 -6.34 24.66 36.97
CA LYS A 42 -6.23 23.21 37.24
C LYS A 42 -7.55 22.49 36.95
N GLY A 43 -8.69 23.08 37.31
CA GLY A 43 -10.02 22.57 36.97
C GLY A 43 -10.28 22.51 35.46
N TRP A 44 -9.98 23.59 34.73
CA TRP A 44 -10.13 23.64 33.27
C TRP A 44 -9.22 22.64 32.55
N MET A 45 -7.97 22.48 33.00
CA MET A 45 -7.05 21.49 32.47
C MET A 45 -7.52 20.06 32.72
N ALA A 46 -8.04 19.78 33.92
CA ALA A 46 -8.60 18.47 34.26
C ALA A 46 -9.84 18.16 33.41
N ALA A 47 -10.74 19.12 33.25
CA ALA A 47 -11.89 19.00 32.35
C ALA A 47 -11.40 18.73 30.92
N SER A 48 -10.55 19.58 30.35
CA SER A 48 -10.03 19.38 28.99
C SER A 48 -9.44 17.97 28.77
N ARG A 49 -8.64 17.46 29.73
CA ARG A 49 -8.13 16.09 29.69
C ARG A 49 -9.24 15.05 29.71
N GLN A 50 -10.23 15.18 30.59
CA GLN A 50 -11.38 14.27 30.64
C GLN A 50 -12.15 14.25 29.32
N TRP A 51 -12.38 15.41 28.68
CA TRP A 51 -13.05 15.49 27.40
C TRP A 51 -12.27 14.78 26.29
N VAL A 52 -10.95 14.98 26.22
CA VAL A 52 -10.08 14.29 25.27
C VAL A 52 -10.09 12.78 25.51
N HIS A 53 -9.99 12.34 26.76
CA HIS A 53 -10.04 10.92 27.12
C HIS A 53 -11.39 10.29 26.81
N ALA A 54 -12.50 10.98 27.09
CA ALA A 54 -13.85 10.51 26.78
C ALA A 54 -14.04 10.35 25.26
N ARG A 55 -13.59 11.33 24.47
CA ARG A 55 -13.63 11.24 23.00
C ARG A 55 -12.79 10.07 22.47
N LEU A 56 -11.60 9.86 23.02
CA LEU A 56 -10.74 8.76 22.62
C LEU A 56 -11.34 7.39 23.01
N ALA A 57 -12.01 7.32 24.16
CA ALA A 57 -12.71 6.12 24.61
C ALA A 57 -13.92 5.80 23.71
N GLN A 58 -14.72 6.80 23.34
CA GLN A 58 -15.83 6.65 22.38
C GLN A 58 -15.33 6.15 21.03
N GLN A 59 -14.27 6.76 20.49
CA GLN A 59 -13.70 6.33 19.21
C GLN A 59 -13.15 4.89 19.25
N LYS A 60 -12.61 4.45 20.40
CA LYS A 60 -12.19 3.06 20.60
C LYS A 60 -13.38 2.10 20.74
N ALA A 61 -14.46 2.52 21.40
CA ALA A 61 -15.68 1.72 21.55
C ALA A 61 -16.43 1.55 20.21
N GLU A 62 -16.44 2.59 19.37
CA GLU A 62 -17.04 2.56 18.02
C GLU A 62 -16.21 1.74 17.02
N ARG A 63 -14.92 1.55 17.29
CA ARG A 63 -14.02 0.77 16.44
C ARG A 63 -14.25 -0.72 16.66
N ASN A 64 -15.17 -1.30 15.90
CA ASN A 64 -15.37 -2.75 15.88
C ASN A 64 -14.06 -3.46 15.44
N PRO A 65 -13.41 -4.24 16.31
CA PRO A 65 -12.12 -4.88 16.03
C PRO A 65 -12.22 -5.87 14.86
N GLN A 66 -13.39 -6.50 14.67
CA GLN A 66 -13.64 -7.45 13.59
C GLN A 66 -13.56 -6.75 12.23
N ARG A 67 -14.23 -5.60 12.07
CA ARG A 67 -14.21 -4.81 10.82
C ARG A 67 -12.80 -4.33 10.45
N VAL A 68 -11.96 -4.05 11.44
CA VAL A 68 -10.57 -3.63 11.21
C VAL A 68 -9.71 -4.80 10.74
N LEU A 69 -9.90 -5.99 11.32
CA LEU A 69 -9.22 -7.22 10.89
C LEU A 69 -9.65 -7.60 9.48
N ASP A 70 -10.96 -7.62 9.23
CA ASP A 70 -11.51 -7.93 7.91
C ASP A 70 -10.95 -6.96 6.86
N SER A 71 -10.94 -5.65 7.13
CA SER A 71 -10.37 -4.67 6.21
C SER A 71 -8.87 -4.88 5.94
N LYS A 72 -8.10 -5.36 6.92
CA LYS A 72 -6.67 -5.67 6.72
C LYS A 72 -6.48 -6.93 5.88
N LEU A 73 -7.27 -7.97 6.12
CA LEU A 73 -7.22 -9.19 5.34
C LEU A 73 -7.56 -8.93 3.86
N HIS A 74 -8.60 -8.14 3.60
CA HIS A 74 -8.95 -7.73 2.23
C HIS A 74 -7.84 -6.90 1.57
N GLN A 75 -7.17 -6.03 2.34
CA GLN A 75 -6.02 -5.27 1.84
C GLN A 75 -4.84 -6.19 1.52
N ASP A 76 -4.52 -7.15 2.39
CA ASP A 76 -3.42 -8.08 2.19
C ASP A 76 -3.68 -9.00 0.99
N GLU A 77 -4.92 -9.46 0.80
CA GLU A 77 -5.33 -10.23 -0.38
C GLU A 77 -5.15 -9.40 -1.66
N LEU A 78 -5.66 -8.15 -1.67
CA LEU A 78 -5.50 -7.25 -2.80
C LEU A 78 -4.02 -6.99 -3.12
N ILE A 79 -3.20 -6.75 -2.10
CA ILE A 79 -1.75 -6.59 -2.25
C ILE A 79 -1.13 -7.85 -2.84
N GLY A 80 -1.56 -9.03 -2.40
CA GLY A 80 -1.11 -10.32 -2.94
C GLY A 80 -1.44 -10.46 -4.43
N GLN A 81 -2.68 -10.15 -4.81
CA GLN A 81 -3.13 -10.18 -6.21
C GLN A 81 -2.36 -9.18 -7.07
N LEU A 82 -2.15 -7.95 -6.60
CA LEU A 82 -1.38 -6.92 -7.29
C LEU A 82 0.08 -7.33 -7.47
N LYS A 83 0.73 -7.88 -6.42
CA LYS A 83 2.10 -8.40 -6.53
C LYS A 83 2.21 -9.55 -7.52
N ALA A 84 1.25 -10.46 -7.52
CA ALA A 84 1.24 -11.59 -8.45
C ALA A 84 1.07 -11.13 -9.91
N THR A 85 0.19 -10.17 -10.15
CA THR A 85 0.00 -9.58 -11.49
C THR A 85 1.22 -8.79 -11.94
N GLU A 86 1.86 -8.02 -11.06
CA GLU A 86 3.12 -7.32 -11.32
C GLU A 86 4.24 -8.30 -11.71
N ALA A 87 4.43 -9.37 -10.93
CA ALA A 87 5.46 -10.37 -11.20
C ALA A 87 5.26 -11.04 -12.57
N ARG A 88 4.01 -11.41 -12.91
CA ARG A 88 3.67 -11.96 -14.22
C ARG A 88 3.96 -10.96 -15.34
N ASN A 89 3.59 -9.70 -15.14
CA ASN A 89 3.86 -8.62 -16.10
C ASN A 89 5.37 -8.42 -16.31
N ARG A 90 6.17 -8.45 -15.24
CA ARG A 90 7.62 -8.35 -15.33
C ARG A 90 8.24 -9.50 -16.13
N ILE A 91 7.79 -10.73 -15.89
CA ILE A 91 8.23 -11.90 -16.68
C ILE A 91 7.85 -11.74 -18.15
N ARG A 92 6.62 -11.31 -18.42
CA ARG A 92 6.14 -11.06 -19.79
C ARG A 92 6.98 -10.00 -20.50
N GLN A 93 7.24 -8.87 -19.85
CA GLN A 93 8.07 -7.79 -20.39
C GLN A 93 9.50 -8.28 -20.66
N MET A 94 10.12 -8.99 -19.73
CA MET A 94 11.46 -9.56 -19.90
C MET A 94 11.52 -10.53 -21.08
N ARG A 95 10.52 -11.42 -21.22
CA ARG A 95 10.41 -12.32 -22.39
C ARG A 95 10.27 -11.51 -23.67
N GLN A 96 9.42 -10.50 -23.70
CA GLN A 96 9.23 -9.65 -24.88
C GLN A 96 10.51 -8.91 -25.26
N GLN A 97 11.23 -8.35 -24.28
CA GLN A 97 12.53 -7.70 -24.49
C GLN A 97 13.57 -8.68 -25.05
N TYR A 98 13.65 -9.90 -24.51
CA TYR A 98 14.54 -10.94 -25.03
C TYR A 98 14.25 -11.25 -26.49
N HIS A 99 12.98 -11.42 -26.86
CA HIS A 99 12.59 -11.68 -28.25
C HIS A 99 12.94 -10.50 -29.16
N ASN A 100 12.71 -9.26 -28.71
CA ASN A 100 13.05 -8.05 -29.46
C ASN A 100 14.56 -7.94 -29.70
N LEU A 101 15.37 -8.11 -28.65
CA LEU A 101 16.84 -8.04 -28.76
C LEU A 101 17.39 -9.14 -29.67
N LYS A 102 16.90 -10.37 -29.49
CA LYS A 102 17.27 -11.49 -30.36
C LYS A 102 16.93 -11.22 -31.82
N ALA A 103 15.77 -10.62 -32.09
CA ALA A 103 15.38 -10.26 -33.45
C ALA A 103 16.30 -9.19 -34.04
N GLN A 104 16.64 -8.16 -33.27
CA GLN A 104 17.59 -7.12 -33.65
C GLN A 104 18.98 -7.70 -33.95
N GLU A 105 19.46 -8.63 -33.13
CA GLU A 105 20.76 -9.27 -33.32
C GLU A 105 20.81 -10.11 -34.60
N ILE A 106 19.77 -10.90 -34.87
CA ILE A 106 19.69 -11.66 -36.13
C ILE A 106 19.63 -10.71 -37.34
N ASN A 107 18.88 -9.60 -37.24
CA ASN A 107 18.84 -8.59 -38.32
C ASN A 107 20.22 -7.97 -38.57
N LEU A 108 20.99 -7.70 -37.51
CA LEU A 108 22.37 -7.25 -37.63
C LEU A 108 23.22 -8.32 -38.32
N MET A 109 23.12 -9.58 -37.91
CA MET A 109 23.84 -10.69 -38.57
C MET A 109 23.51 -10.79 -40.05
N ILE A 110 22.23 -10.65 -40.43
CA ILE A 110 21.75 -10.64 -41.83
C ILE A 110 22.43 -9.52 -42.62
N SER A 111 22.48 -8.30 -42.05
CA SER A 111 23.09 -7.14 -42.72
C SER A 111 24.59 -7.30 -42.99
N CYS A 112 25.28 -8.10 -42.17
CA CYS A 112 26.70 -8.38 -42.30
C CYS A 112 27.01 -9.59 -43.19
N GLN A 113 26.02 -10.27 -43.77
CA GLN A 113 26.28 -11.45 -44.58
C GLN A 113 26.85 -11.10 -45.96
N PRO A 114 27.90 -11.81 -46.43
CA PRO A 114 28.48 -11.56 -47.75
C PRO A 114 27.65 -12.13 -48.91
N SER A 115 26.68 -13.01 -48.61
CA SER A 115 25.85 -13.72 -49.60
C SER A 115 24.38 -13.60 -49.25
N ALA A 116 23.55 -13.29 -50.26
CA ALA A 116 22.10 -13.26 -50.12
C ALA A 116 21.53 -14.62 -49.65
N GLN A 117 22.12 -15.73 -50.06
CA GLN A 117 21.67 -17.06 -49.63
C GLN A 117 21.92 -17.28 -48.12
N SER A 118 23.02 -16.75 -47.59
CA SER A 118 23.32 -16.80 -46.15
C SER A 118 22.36 -15.91 -45.36
N ALA A 119 22.10 -14.69 -45.86
CA ALA A 119 21.13 -13.77 -45.30
C ALA A 119 19.72 -14.39 -45.21
N VAL A 120 19.23 -14.99 -46.30
CA VAL A 120 17.91 -15.66 -46.34
C VAL A 120 17.84 -16.83 -45.36
N ARG A 121 18.91 -17.61 -45.20
CA ARG A 121 18.97 -18.70 -44.19
C ARG A 121 18.82 -18.18 -42.77
N LEU A 122 19.43 -17.04 -42.44
CA LEU A 122 19.29 -16.41 -41.12
C LEU A 122 17.89 -15.81 -40.93
N GLU A 123 17.27 -15.27 -41.97
CA GLU A 123 15.90 -14.73 -41.93
C GLU A 123 14.87 -15.80 -41.53
N LEU A 124 15.04 -17.04 -41.97
CA LEU A 124 14.17 -18.16 -41.60
C LEU A 124 14.10 -18.38 -40.07
N LEU A 125 15.16 -18.03 -39.32
CA LEU A 125 15.18 -18.14 -37.86
C LEU A 125 14.20 -17.16 -37.20
N LEU A 126 13.96 -15.99 -37.80
CA LEU A 126 12.99 -15.00 -37.32
C LEU A 126 11.55 -15.47 -37.56
N GLN A 127 11.26 -15.89 -38.80
CA GLN A 127 9.93 -16.34 -39.21
C GLN A 127 9.43 -17.55 -38.39
N ALA A 128 10.35 -18.45 -38.01
CA ALA A 128 10.02 -19.59 -37.15
C ALA A 128 9.54 -19.17 -35.74
N GLN A 129 10.05 -18.05 -35.21
CA GLN A 129 9.66 -17.53 -33.90
C GLN A 129 8.29 -16.84 -33.95
N GLU A 130 8.03 -16.05 -34.99
CA GLU A 130 6.72 -15.40 -35.17
C GLU A 130 5.58 -16.41 -35.29
N LYS A 131 5.80 -17.51 -36.02
CA LYS A 131 4.82 -18.60 -36.14
C LYS A 131 4.54 -19.28 -34.80
N LYS A 132 5.56 -19.47 -33.95
CA LYS A 132 5.39 -20.02 -32.60
C LYS A 132 4.59 -19.08 -31.70
N ASN A 133 4.92 -17.79 -31.69
CA ASN A 133 4.21 -16.78 -30.90
C ASN A 133 2.75 -16.58 -31.35
N LYS A 134 2.46 -16.73 -32.65
CA LYS A 134 1.07 -16.73 -33.15
C LYS A 134 0.31 -17.99 -32.73
N LYS A 135 0.92 -19.17 -32.76
CA LYS A 135 0.29 -20.43 -32.33
C LYS A 135 -0.02 -20.46 -30.83
N THR A 136 0.81 -19.84 -29.99
CA THR A 136 0.54 -19.75 -28.54
C THR A 136 -0.61 -18.81 -28.19
N ASN A 137 -1.05 -17.96 -29.13
CA ASN A 137 -2.22 -17.08 -28.99
C ASN A 137 -3.51 -17.70 -29.55
N ILE A 138 -3.50 -18.99 -29.91
CA ILE A 138 -4.75 -19.74 -30.01
C ILE A 138 -5.16 -20.03 -28.57
N SER A 139 -5.62 -19.00 -27.84
CA SER A 139 -6.38 -19.27 -26.63
C SER A 139 -7.63 -20.01 -27.08
N ASP A 140 -8.02 -21.03 -26.32
CA ASP A 140 -9.30 -21.67 -26.52
C ASP A 140 -10.37 -20.58 -26.56
N GLY A 141 -11.09 -20.49 -27.68
CA GLY A 141 -12.09 -19.45 -27.92
C GLY A 141 -13.36 -19.65 -27.12
N LEU A 142 -13.44 -20.74 -26.34
CA LEU A 142 -14.59 -21.07 -25.51
C LEU A 142 -14.53 -20.32 -24.18
N ASP A 143 -15.54 -19.48 -23.97
CA ASP A 143 -15.87 -18.91 -22.67
C ASP A 143 -16.29 -20.00 -21.68
N GLN A 144 -16.25 -19.73 -20.37
CA GLN A 144 -16.52 -20.71 -19.31
C GLN A 144 -17.89 -21.40 -19.48
N LEU A 145 -18.92 -20.64 -19.85
CA LEU A 145 -20.25 -21.19 -20.15
C LEU A 145 -20.25 -22.09 -21.39
N GLN A 146 -19.50 -21.71 -22.42
CA GLN A 146 -19.37 -22.51 -23.64
C GLN A 146 -18.61 -23.81 -23.36
N ARG A 147 -17.58 -23.76 -22.50
CA ARG A 147 -16.84 -24.95 -22.06
C ARG A 147 -17.73 -25.89 -21.26
N GLN A 148 -18.46 -25.38 -20.27
CA GLN A 148 -19.42 -26.18 -19.50
C GLN A 148 -20.47 -26.81 -20.39
N ARG A 149 -20.99 -26.08 -21.38
CA ARG A 149 -21.94 -26.62 -22.35
C ARG A 149 -21.35 -27.71 -23.22
N VAL A 150 -20.09 -27.57 -23.65
CA VAL A 150 -19.38 -28.59 -24.42
C VAL A 150 -19.15 -29.84 -23.56
N GLU A 151 -18.74 -29.68 -22.30
CA GLU A 151 -18.57 -30.79 -21.36
C GLU A 151 -19.89 -31.51 -21.10
N GLU A 152 -20.99 -30.78 -20.89
CA GLU A 152 -22.34 -31.33 -20.73
C GLU A 152 -22.76 -32.17 -21.96
N ILE A 153 -22.46 -31.70 -23.17
CA ILE A 153 -22.76 -32.44 -24.41
C ILE A 153 -21.87 -33.67 -24.56
N LEU A 154 -20.60 -33.60 -24.16
CA LEU A 154 -19.66 -34.72 -24.25
C LEU A 154 -19.98 -35.83 -23.24
N GLU A 155 -20.47 -35.47 -22.06
CA GLU A 155 -20.88 -36.41 -21.01
C GLU A 155 -22.27 -37.02 -21.26
N ASP A 156 -23.03 -36.47 -22.21
CA ASP A 156 -24.35 -36.96 -22.58
C ASP A 156 -24.30 -38.14 -23.56
N GLU A 157 -24.11 -39.33 -23.01
CA GLU A 157 -24.11 -40.60 -23.76
C GLU A 157 -25.43 -40.89 -24.49
N LYS A 158 -26.54 -40.26 -24.07
CA LYS A 158 -27.91 -40.52 -24.56
C LYS A 158 -28.42 -39.45 -25.53
N GLY A 159 -27.67 -38.36 -25.74
CA GLY A 159 -27.98 -37.28 -26.67
C GLY A 159 -29.22 -36.44 -26.30
N LEU A 160 -29.63 -36.44 -25.02
CA LEU A 160 -30.82 -35.76 -24.52
C LEU A 160 -30.67 -34.23 -24.45
N THR A 161 -29.44 -33.73 -24.34
CA THR A 161 -29.11 -32.30 -24.18
C THR A 161 -29.20 -31.50 -25.48
N ILE A 162 -29.28 -32.16 -26.64
CA ILE A 162 -29.32 -31.55 -27.99
C ILE A 162 -30.75 -31.48 -28.54
N ILE A 163 -31.66 -32.33 -28.06
CA ILE A 163 -33.03 -32.40 -28.55
C ILE A 163 -33.85 -31.28 -27.90
N ARG A 164 -34.02 -30.16 -28.61
CA ARG A 164 -35.04 -29.15 -28.28
C ARG A 164 -36.32 -29.52 -29.02
N GLY A 165 -37.30 -30.04 -28.28
CA GLY A 165 -38.67 -30.22 -28.77
C GLY A 165 -39.38 -28.90 -29.02
#